data_AF-A0A926PN87-F1
#
_entry.id   AF-A0A926PN87-F1
#
_cell.length_a   1.000
_cell.length_b   1.000
_cell.length_c   1.000
_cell.angle_alpha   90.00
_cell.angle_beta   90.00
_cell.angle_gamma   90.00
#
_symmetry.space_group_name_H-M   'P 1'
#
loop_
_entity.id
_entity.type
_entity.pdbx_description
1 polymer ?
#
loop_
_entity_poly.entity_id
_entity_poly.type
_entity_poly.pdbx_seq_one_letter_code
_entity_poly.pdbx_strand_id
1 'polypeptide(L)' 'MSYRYSLVIAWSEEDQLYLVTIPEFAELVMQPCTAGKSYAKAVEKAQEAIASYLDYCNTERITPP' A
#
# COMPACT_ATOMS: atom_id res chain seq x y z
N MET A 1 -15.85 7.57 6.31
CA MET A 1 -15.98 6.17 5.86
C MET A 1 -14.92 5.31 6.53
N SER A 2 -15.19 4.03 6.78
CA SER A 2 -14.18 3.05 7.18
C SER A 2 -13.88 2.16 5.99
N TYR A 3 -12.78 2.44 5.29
CA TYR A 3 -12.29 1.60 4.21
C TYR A 3 -11.46 0.44 4.79
N ARG A 4 -11.54 -0.72 4.17
CA ARG A 4 -10.78 -1.92 4.57
C ARG A 4 -10.01 -2.41 3.37
N TYR A 5 -8.69 -2.48 3.52
CA TYR A 5 -7.77 -2.86 2.47
C TYR A 5 -6.97 -4.08 2.88
N SER A 6 -6.68 -4.93 1.91
CA SER A 6 -5.85 -6.11 2.07
C SER A 6 -4.38 -5.72 1.88
N LEU A 7 -3.49 -6.31 2.68
CA LEU A 7 -2.04 -6.18 2.49
C LEU A 7 -1.47 -7.54 2.09
N VAL A 8 -0.87 -7.63 0.91
CA VAL A 8 -0.05 -8.78 0.51
C VAL A 8 1.40 -8.43 0.79
N ILE A 9 2.03 -9.15 1.72
CA ILE A 9 3.42 -8.92 2.12
C ILE A 9 4.26 -10.12 1.71
N ALA A 10 5.23 -9.90 0.82
CA ALA A 10 6.11 -10.93 0.31
C ALA A 10 7.58 -10.57 0.56
N TRP A 11 8.40 -11.55 0.94
CA TRP A 11 9.85 -11.37 1.03
C TRP A 11 10.46 -11.35 -0.37
N SER A 12 11.30 -10.36 -0.65
CA SER A 12 12.14 -10.30 -1.84
C SER A 12 13.57 -10.67 -1.47
N GLU A 13 14.09 -11.75 -2.07
CA GLU A 13 15.49 -12.13 -1.90
C GLU A 13 16.44 -11.13 -2.57
N GLU A 14 16.02 -10.48 -3.66
CA GLU A 14 16.84 -9.50 -4.37
C GLU A 14 17.02 -8.21 -3.54
N ASP A 15 15.92 -7.72 -2.95
CA ASP A 15 15.93 -6.47 -2.19
C ASP A 15 16.29 -6.68 -0.71
N GLN A 16 16.21 -7.92 -0.21
CA GLN A 16 16.27 -8.26 1.22
C GLN A 16 15.25 -7.43 2.03
N LEU A 17 14.04 -7.30 1.49
CA LEU A 17 12.94 -6.51 2.05
C LEU A 17 11.61 -7.25 1.92
N TYR A 18 10.70 -6.94 2.83
CA TYR A 18 9.29 -7.26 2.68
C TYR A 18 8.63 -6.23 1.76
N LEU A 19 8.31 -6.65 0.54
CA LEU A 19 7.55 -5.87 -0.43
C LEU A 19 6.06 -5.96 -0.10
N VAL A 20 5.36 -4.84 -0.22
CA VAL A 20 3.93 -4.76 0.07
C VAL A 20 3.16 -4.39 -1.18
N THR A 21 2.10 -5.15 -1.44
CA THR A 21 1.11 -4.88 -2.46
C THR A 21 -0.25 -4.65 -1.82
N ILE A 22 -0.97 -3.64 -2.31
CA ILE A 22 -2.36 -3.35 -1.92
C ILE A 22 -3.23 -3.58 -3.16
N PRO A 23 -3.80 -4.80 -3.33
CA PRO A 23 -4.47 -5.18 -4.58
C PRO A 23 -5.59 -4.24 -5.00
N GLU A 24 -6.32 -3.67 -4.05
CA GLU A 24 -7.42 -2.75 -4.29
C GLU A 24 -6.98 -1.46 -5.01
N PHE A 25 -5.71 -1.07 -4.88
CA PHE A 25 -5.13 0.10 -5.54
C PHE A 25 -4.29 -0.25 -6.79
N ALA A 26 -4.29 -1.50 -7.27
CA ALA A 26 -3.43 -1.92 -8.38
C ALA A 26 -3.70 -1.16 -9.70
N GLU A 27 -4.92 -0.67 -9.91
CA GLU A 27 -5.30 0.15 -11.06
C GLU A 27 -4.92 1.64 -10.90
N LEU A 28 -4.62 2.08 -9.68
CA LEU A 28 -4.31 3.48 -9.36
C LEU A 28 -2.80 3.72 -9.18
N VAL A 29 -2.08 2.73 -8.65
CA VAL A 29 -0.65 2.87 -8.34
C VAL A 29 0.11 1.61 -8.71
N MET A 30 1.36 1.80 -9.13
CA MET A 30 2.26 0.69 -9.41
C MET A 30 2.54 -0.12 -8.14
N GLN A 31 2.62 -1.44 -8.32
CA GLN A 31 2.85 -2.41 -7.26
C GLN A 31 4.19 -3.14 -7.51
N PRO A 32 4.91 -3.57 -6.45
CA PRO A 32 4.65 -3.32 -5.04
C PRO A 32 4.80 -1.84 -4.69
N CYS A 33 3.89 -1.34 -3.86
CA CYS A 33 3.74 0.09 -3.63
C CYS A 33 4.63 0.62 -2.48
N THR A 34 5.08 -0.26 -1.58
CA THR A 34 6.01 0.08 -0.51
C THR A 34 6.79 -1.14 -0.03
N ALA A 35 7.79 -0.94 0.83
CA ALA A 35 8.63 -2.00 1.37
C ALA A 35 9.15 -1.71 2.78
N GLY A 36 9.33 -2.76 3.59
CA GLY A 36 9.84 -2.68 4.96
C GLY A 36 10.89 -3.75 5.29
N LYS A 37 11.78 -3.45 6.25
CA LYS A 37 12.80 -4.38 6.74
C LYS A 37 12.25 -5.45 7.71
N SER A 38 11.03 -5.26 8.18
CA SER A 38 10.29 -6.17 9.04
C SER A 38 8.82 -6.08 8.70
N TYR A 39 8.04 -7.08 9.09
CA TYR A 39 6.58 -7.03 8.95
C TYR A 39 5.97 -5.77 9.57
N ALA A 40 6.41 -5.39 10.77
CA ALA A 40 5.92 -4.18 11.43
C ALA A 40 6.18 -2.92 10.60
N LYS A 41 7.39 -2.75 10.07
CA LYS A 41 7.73 -1.57 9.26
C LYS A 41 7.04 -1.59 7.89
N ALA A 42 6.84 -2.78 7.32
CA ALA A 42 6.11 -2.95 6.07
C ALA A 42 4.64 -2.55 6.23
N VAL A 43 3.98 -2.97 7.31
CA VAL A 43 2.60 -2.60 7.64
C VAL A 43 2.47 -1.11 7.93
N GLU A 44 3.38 -0.52 8.72
CA GLU A 44 3.38 0.92 9.03
C GLU A 44 3.43 1.75 7.73
N LYS A 45 4.38 1.45 6.85
CA LYS A 45 4.49 2.15 5.56
C LYS A 45 3.29 1.91 4.63
N ALA A 46 2.67 0.74 4.70
CA ALA A 46 1.47 0.46 3.94
C ALA A 46 0.28 1.31 4.42
N GLN A 47 0.16 1.53 5.73
CA GLN A 47 -0.85 2.43 6.30
C GLN A 47 -0.62 3.88 5.87
N GLU A 48 0.63 4.34 5.86
CA GLU A 48 1.02 5.65 5.32
C GLU A 48 0.64 5.78 3.84
N ALA A 49 0.97 4.76 3.02
CA ALA A 49 0.63 4.74 1.60
C ALA A 49 -0.89 4.79 1.36
N ILE A 50 -1.68 3.99 2.10
CA ILE A 50 -3.15 4.03 2.03
C ILE A 50 -3.67 5.44 2.35
N ALA A 51 -3.14 6.08 3.41
CA ALA A 51 -3.55 7.43 3.77
C ALA A 51 -3.26 8.43 2.63
N SER A 52 -2.10 8.34 1.99
CA SER A 52 -1.77 9.16 0.82
C SER A 52 -2.67 8.88 -0.38
N TYR A 53 -3.05 7.63 -0.64
CA TYR A 53 -3.94 7.28 -1.77
C TYR A 53 -5.37 7.77 -1.53
N LEU A 54 -5.85 7.68 -0.29
CA LEU A 54 -7.16 8.22 0.08
C LEU A 54 -7.20 9.75 -0.06
N ASP A 55 -6.12 10.44 0.33
CA ASP A 55 -6.00 11.89 0.18
C ASP A 55 -5.97 12.30 -1.30
N TYR A 56 -5.22 11.56 -2.13
CA TYR A 56 -5.22 11.73 -3.58
C TYR A 56 -6.63 11.55 -4.18
N CYS A 57 -7.32 10.47 -3.81
CA CYS A 57 -8.69 10.22 -4.28
C CYS A 57 -9.63 11.37 -3.89
N ASN A 58 -9.52 11.86 -2.65
CA ASN A 58 -10.31 12.98 -2.17
C ASN A 58 -10.03 14.27 -2.94
N THR A 59 -8.76 14.57 -3.22
CA THR A 59 -8.32 15.77 -3.95
C THR A 59 -8.80 15.75 -5.41
N GLU A 60 -8.62 14.62 -6.09
CA GLU A 60 -9.00 14.46 -7.50
C GLU A 60 -10.50 14.15 -7.69
N ARG A 61 -11.28 14.07 -6.59
CA ARG A 61 -12.69 13.66 -6.57
C ARG A 61 -12.93 12.31 -7.23
N ILE A 62 -11.99 11.39 -7.03
CA ILE A 62 -12.08 9.98 -7.43
C ILE A 62 -12.65 9.20 -6.24
N THR A 63 -13.56 8.26 -6.51
CA THR A 63 -14.05 7.35 -5.48
C THR A 63 -12.93 6.36 -5.12
N PRO A 64 -12.51 6.28 -3.83
CA PRO A 64 -11.55 5.26 -3.43
C PRO A 64 -12.08 3.86 -3.71
N PRO A 65 -11.21 2.92 -4.12
CA PRO A 65 -11.56 1.52 -4.27
C PRO A 65 -11.94 0.88 -2.94
#